data_AF-A0A9N9XN06-F1
#
_entry.id   AF-A0A9N9XN06-F1
#
_cell.length_a   1.000
_cell.length_b   1.000
_cell.length_c   1.000
_cell.angle_alpha   90.00
_cell.angle_beta   90.00
_cell.angle_gamma   90.00
#
_symmetry.space_group_name_H-M   'P 1'
#
loop_
_entity.id
_entity.type
_entity.pdbx_description
1 polymer ?
#
loop_
_entity_poly.entity_id
_entity_poly.type
_entity_poly.pdbx_seq_one_letter_code
_entity_poly.pdbx_strand_id
1 'polypeptide(L)'
;MEEVLQDPEVSKVFHDNEITIDLLSSVTDEILQELIPLVGPRLRIKKRIASYLNSQKENIENQLPELPENEASSHSTATSLSEIDFLSETSFDSYFGDNIDKILYRPKFVDFDLKTILLTTPMGNSILKFYEVNNMLDNTRRGRLVDIIVKHLYKHIINYRFNHDEYTILSAKIIQLFPTEVTATYYVQSIAKRNSASGKHVLAKGRLVDKCRNLIFNCGEAVPLKRKRKAAESSSSDTPEGSSSTGR
;
A
#
# COMPACT_ATOMS: atom_id res chain seq x y z
N MET A 1 17.62 -20.01 -20.16
CA MET A 1 18.32 -19.02 -19.31
C MET A 1 18.14 -17.61 -19.86
N GLU A 2 18.31 -17.41 -21.18
CA GLU A 2 18.06 -16.12 -21.87
C GLU A 2 16.67 -15.52 -21.63
N GLU A 3 15.63 -16.36 -21.49
CA GLU A 3 14.27 -15.90 -21.21
C GLU A 3 14.13 -15.22 -19.84
N VAL A 4 14.93 -15.66 -18.85
CA VAL A 4 14.95 -15.11 -17.48
C VAL A 4 15.94 -13.95 -17.37
N LEU A 5 17.05 -14.02 -18.10
CA LEU A 5 18.15 -13.07 -18.05
C LEU A 5 18.24 -12.27 -19.35
N GLN A 6 17.40 -11.25 -19.48
CA GLN A 6 17.43 -10.30 -20.63
C GLN A 6 18.66 -9.37 -20.64
N ASP A 7 19.58 -9.56 -19.70
CA ASP A 7 20.82 -8.77 -19.60
C ASP A 7 21.99 -9.68 -20.02
N PRO A 8 22.65 -9.39 -21.16
CA PRO A 8 23.68 -10.27 -21.71
C PRO A 8 24.91 -10.40 -20.80
N GLU A 9 25.22 -9.34 -20.03
CA GLU A 9 26.36 -9.36 -19.11
C GLU A 9 26.08 -10.30 -17.93
N VAL A 10 24.86 -10.29 -17.43
CA VAL A 10 24.39 -11.17 -16.35
C VAL A 10 24.27 -12.61 -16.81
N SER A 11 23.72 -12.84 -18.01
CA SER A 11 23.59 -14.17 -18.60
C SER A 11 24.95 -14.85 -18.72
N LYS A 12 25.97 -14.08 -19.13
CA LYS A 12 27.36 -14.55 -19.18
C LYS A 12 27.88 -14.93 -17.79
N VAL A 13 27.69 -14.10 -16.76
CA VAL A 13 28.14 -14.42 -15.39
C VAL A 13 27.50 -15.70 -14.87
N PHE A 14 26.20 -15.91 -15.11
CA PHE A 14 25.51 -17.13 -14.67
C PHE A 14 26.00 -18.36 -15.43
N HIS A 15 26.26 -18.22 -16.73
CA HIS A 15 26.84 -19.28 -17.55
C HIS A 15 28.28 -19.63 -17.11
N ASP A 16 29.12 -18.62 -16.85
CA ASP A 16 30.50 -18.78 -16.41
C ASP A 16 30.60 -19.47 -15.03
N ASN A 17 29.55 -19.39 -14.21
CA ASN A 17 29.44 -20.05 -12.90
C ASN A 17 28.56 -21.31 -12.93
N GLU A 18 28.24 -21.83 -14.12
CA GLU A 18 27.45 -23.06 -14.32
C GLU A 18 26.07 -23.06 -13.62
N ILE A 19 25.47 -21.88 -13.45
CA ILE A 19 24.18 -21.73 -12.78
C ILE A 19 23.06 -22.04 -13.76
N THR A 20 22.56 -23.26 -13.71
CA THR A 20 21.42 -23.71 -14.53
C THR A 20 20.08 -23.20 -13.98
N ILE A 21 19.02 -23.33 -14.78
CA ILE A 21 17.65 -22.88 -14.42
C ILE A 21 17.17 -23.56 -13.13
N ASP A 22 17.50 -24.84 -12.95
CA ASP A 22 17.07 -25.64 -11.80
C ASP A 22 17.69 -25.14 -10.49
N LEU A 23 18.89 -24.56 -10.57
CA LEU A 23 19.62 -24.01 -9.43
C LEU A 23 19.13 -22.62 -9.02
N LEU A 24 18.30 -21.94 -9.84
CA LEU A 24 17.80 -20.59 -9.53
C LEU A 24 16.99 -20.55 -8.22
N SER A 25 16.37 -21.66 -7.84
CA SER A 25 15.65 -21.81 -6.56
C SER A 25 16.57 -21.77 -5.33
N SER A 26 17.85 -22.11 -5.52
CA SER A 26 18.87 -22.21 -4.47
C SER A 26 19.82 -21.01 -4.43
N VAL A 27 19.65 -20.06 -5.34
CA VAL A 27 20.47 -18.84 -5.42
C VAL A 27 20.08 -17.89 -4.28
N THR A 28 20.93 -17.79 -3.26
CA THR A 28 20.75 -16.88 -2.12
C THR A 28 21.26 -15.47 -2.40
N ASP A 29 20.98 -14.53 -1.49
CA ASP A 29 21.42 -13.13 -1.64
C ASP A 29 22.95 -13.01 -1.54
N GLU A 30 23.61 -13.88 -0.77
CA GLU A 30 25.07 -13.92 -0.66
C GLU A 30 25.70 -14.34 -2.00
N ILE A 31 25.16 -15.39 -2.63
CA ILE A 31 25.63 -15.87 -3.94
C ILE A 31 25.41 -14.78 -5.01
N LEU A 32 24.25 -14.12 -5.01
CA LEU A 32 23.99 -13.01 -5.91
C LEU A 32 24.93 -11.82 -5.68
N GLN A 33 25.36 -11.58 -4.44
CA GLN A 33 26.29 -10.51 -4.12
C GLN A 33 27.71 -10.81 -4.64
N GLU A 34 28.12 -12.07 -4.60
CA GLU A 34 29.41 -12.51 -5.15
C GLU A 34 29.42 -12.45 -6.69
N LEU A 35 28.36 -12.94 -7.33
CA LEU A 35 28.23 -12.92 -8.79
C LEU A 35 28.06 -11.49 -9.33
N ILE A 36 27.31 -10.66 -8.61
CA ILE A 36 26.88 -9.33 -9.06
C ILE A 36 27.05 -8.32 -7.92
N PRO A 37 28.25 -7.71 -7.81
CA PRO A 37 28.55 -6.78 -6.74
C PRO A 37 27.68 -5.52 -6.78
N LEU A 38 27.28 -5.09 -7.98
CA LEU A 38 26.45 -3.90 -8.18
C LEU A 38 25.01 -4.15 -7.73
N VAL A 39 24.56 -3.36 -6.76
CA VAL A 39 23.26 -3.49 -6.10
C VAL A 39 22.09 -3.38 -7.09
N GLY A 40 22.16 -2.47 -8.05
CA GLY A 40 21.07 -2.23 -9.01
C GLY A 40 20.75 -3.44 -9.89
N PRO A 41 21.72 -3.95 -10.69
CA PRO A 41 21.55 -5.18 -11.46
C PRO A 41 21.12 -6.37 -10.59
N ARG A 42 21.72 -6.54 -9.41
CA ARG A 42 21.38 -7.60 -8.46
C ARG A 42 19.89 -7.61 -8.08
N LEU A 43 19.33 -6.45 -7.73
CA LEU A 43 17.91 -6.32 -7.40
C LEU A 43 16.99 -6.65 -8.59
N ARG A 44 17.36 -6.24 -9.82
CA ARG A 44 16.58 -6.55 -11.01
C ARG A 44 16.50 -8.06 -11.25
N ILE A 45 17.60 -8.77 -11.07
CA ILE A 45 17.68 -10.22 -11.29
C ILE A 45 16.93 -10.96 -10.21
N LYS A 46 17.10 -10.56 -8.94
CA LYS A 46 16.36 -11.14 -7.82
C LYS A 46 14.84 -11.09 -8.05
N LYS A 47 14.33 -9.96 -8.55
CA LYS A 47 12.92 -9.81 -8.92
C LYS A 47 12.51 -10.76 -10.06
N ARG A 48 13.33 -10.90 -11.10
CA ARG A 48 13.05 -11.79 -12.23
C ARG A 48 13.05 -13.27 -11.83
N ILE A 49 14.01 -13.70 -11.01
CA ILE A 49 14.06 -15.06 -10.47
C ILE A 49 12.78 -15.35 -9.69
N ALA A 50 12.36 -14.43 -8.80
CA ALA A 50 11.13 -14.59 -8.03
C ALA A 50 9.88 -14.70 -8.92
N SER A 51 9.76 -13.85 -9.95
CA SER A 51 8.66 -13.94 -10.92
C SER A 51 8.64 -15.27 -11.67
N TYR A 52 9.80 -15.75 -12.11
CA TYR A 52 9.91 -17.03 -12.82
C TYR A 52 9.50 -18.21 -11.93
N LEU A 53 9.98 -18.26 -10.69
CA LEU A 53 9.64 -19.33 -9.75
C LEU A 53 8.14 -19.35 -9.43
N ASN A 54 7.49 -18.19 -9.33
CA ASN A 54 6.05 -18.13 -9.12
C ASN A 54 5.27 -18.66 -10.33
N SER A 55 5.66 -18.29 -11.56
CA SER A 55 5.01 -18.82 -12.77
C SER A 55 5.18 -20.34 -12.93
N GLN A 56 6.28 -20.93 -12.44
CA GLN A 56 6.45 -22.38 -12.43
C GLN A 56 5.50 -23.06 -11.42
N LYS A 57 5.27 -22.45 -10.25
CA LYS A 57 4.33 -22.98 -9.25
C LYS A 57 2.89 -23.00 -9.77
N GLU A 58 2.44 -21.92 -10.39
CA GLU A 58 1.08 -21.82 -10.97
C GLU A 58 0.84 -22.83 -12.10
N ASN A 59 1.87 -23.24 -12.83
CA ASN A 59 1.74 -24.22 -13.91
C ASN A 59 1.61 -25.67 -13.38
N ILE A 60 2.21 -25.96 -12.21
CA ILE A 60 2.12 -27.28 -11.57
C ILE A 60 0.75 -27.51 -10.95
N GLU A 61 0.13 -26.48 -10.37
CA GLU A 61 -1.19 -26.56 -9.73
C GLU A 61 -2.32 -26.78 -10.75
N ASN A 62 -2.14 -26.33 -12.00
CA ASN A 62 -3.13 -26.47 -13.08
C ASN A 62 -3.04 -27.80 -13.87
N GLN A 63 -2.16 -28.74 -13.49
CA GLN A 63 -2.01 -30.03 -14.18
C GLN A 63 -2.35 -31.25 -13.31
N LEU A 64 -3.00 -31.08 -12.15
CA LEU A 64 -3.43 -32.23 -11.34
C LEU A 64 -4.74 -32.84 -11.86
N PRO A 65 -4.79 -34.12 -12.28
CA PRO A 65 -6.03 -34.76 -12.71
C PRO A 65 -6.97 -34.97 -11.50
N GLU A 66 -8.23 -34.55 -11.63
CA GLU A 66 -9.29 -34.87 -10.66
C GLU A 66 -9.43 -36.39 -10.52
N LEU A 67 -9.05 -36.93 -9.36
CA LEU A 67 -9.36 -38.29 -8.97
C LEU A 67 -10.77 -38.34 -8.36
N PRO A 68 -11.57 -39.38 -8.67
CA PRO A 68 -12.94 -39.49 -8.20
C PRO A 68 -12.99 -39.77 -6.70
N GLU A 69 -13.73 -38.93 -5.99
CA GLU A 69 -14.04 -39.05 -4.57
C GLU A 69 -14.90 -40.30 -4.30
N ASN A 70 -14.43 -41.18 -3.42
CA ASN A 70 -15.28 -42.15 -2.74
C ASN A 70 -14.86 -42.33 -1.28
N GLU A 71 -15.79 -41.91 -0.43
CA GLU A 71 -16.10 -42.19 0.98
C GLU A 71 -15.03 -42.63 2.02
N ALA A 72 -15.02 -41.83 3.09
CA ALA A 72 -15.01 -42.19 4.52
C ALA A 72 -13.84 -42.99 5.11
N SER A 73 -13.07 -42.34 5.99
CA SER A 73 -12.89 -42.79 7.39
C SER A 73 -12.07 -41.80 8.21
N SER A 74 -12.42 -41.71 9.49
CA SER A 74 -11.88 -40.85 10.54
C SER A 74 -10.47 -41.23 10.98
N HIS A 75 -9.60 -40.25 11.25
CA HIS A 75 -8.87 -40.09 12.52
C HIS A 75 -7.97 -38.85 12.51
N SER A 76 -8.10 -38.04 13.57
CA SER A 76 -7.25 -36.90 13.91
C SER A 76 -5.83 -37.33 14.31
N THR A 77 -4.82 -36.57 13.89
CA THR A 77 -3.99 -35.66 14.71
C THR A 77 -2.63 -35.42 14.04
N ALA A 78 -2.37 -34.18 13.60
CA ALA A 78 -1.05 -33.55 13.60
C ALA A 78 -1.22 -32.07 13.24
N THR A 79 -1.10 -31.19 14.24
CA THR A 79 -1.10 -29.73 14.03
C THR A 79 0.26 -29.32 13.46
N SER A 80 0.31 -29.17 12.15
CA SER A 80 1.38 -28.46 11.43
C SER A 80 0.84 -27.10 11.02
N LEU A 81 1.42 -26.02 11.54
CA LEU A 81 1.09 -24.64 11.14
C LEU A 81 2.15 -24.15 10.16
N SER A 82 1.93 -24.44 8.89
CA SER A 82 2.43 -23.64 7.77
C SER A 82 1.37 -22.61 7.36
N GLU A 83 1.82 -21.62 6.58
CA GLU A 83 1.02 -20.73 5.72
C GLU A 83 0.47 -19.44 6.35
N ILE A 84 1.34 -18.43 6.38
CA ILE A 84 0.94 -17.04 6.16
C ILE A 84 0.83 -16.84 4.65
N ASP A 85 -0.38 -16.94 4.13
CA ASP A 85 -0.72 -16.62 2.75
C ASP A 85 -1.70 -15.43 2.76
N PHE A 86 -1.18 -14.21 2.55
CA PHE A 86 -2.00 -13.09 2.07
C PHE A 86 -1.14 -11.92 1.59
N LEU A 87 -0.63 -11.98 0.36
CA LEU A 87 -0.24 -10.79 -0.40
C LEU A 87 -1.10 -10.71 -1.64
N SER A 88 -2.27 -10.09 -1.51
CA SER A 88 -3.09 -9.72 -2.67
C SER A 88 -2.35 -8.65 -3.48
N GLU A 89 -2.13 -8.93 -4.76
CA GLU A 89 -1.76 -7.97 -5.78
C GLU A 89 -2.72 -6.77 -5.77
N THR A 90 -2.30 -5.70 -5.11
CA THR A 90 -2.83 -4.37 -5.40
C THR A 90 -2.06 -3.85 -6.61
N SER A 91 -2.77 -3.58 -7.70
CA SER A 91 -2.22 -2.91 -8.88
C SER A 91 -1.54 -1.61 -8.45
N PHE A 92 -0.21 -1.66 -8.40
CA PHE A 92 0.69 -0.57 -8.09
C PHE A 92 0.82 0.32 -9.32
N ASP A 93 -0.28 0.96 -9.73
CA ASP A 93 -0.28 1.71 -10.98
C ASP A 93 -0.64 3.19 -10.78
N SER A 94 0.23 4.04 -11.31
CA SER A 94 0.10 5.46 -11.66
C SER A 94 0.43 6.62 -10.68
N TYR A 95 0.92 6.41 -9.44
CA TYR A 95 1.25 7.55 -8.53
C TYR A 95 2.70 7.69 -8.04
N PHE A 96 3.63 6.81 -8.44
CA PHE A 96 4.99 6.74 -7.84
C PHE A 96 6.15 7.20 -8.74
N GLY A 97 5.91 8.17 -9.62
CA GLY A 97 6.91 8.64 -10.60
C GLY A 97 8.23 9.15 -10.02
N ASP A 98 8.26 9.68 -8.79
CA ASP A 98 9.43 10.46 -8.31
C ASP A 98 10.04 9.98 -6.98
N ASN A 99 9.67 8.81 -6.43
CA ASN A 99 10.14 8.43 -5.08
C ASN A 99 10.33 6.91 -4.86
N ILE A 100 11.00 6.23 -5.79
CA ILE A 100 11.41 4.82 -5.58
C ILE A 100 12.28 4.68 -4.32
N ASP A 101 13.18 5.64 -4.06
CA ASP A 101 14.05 5.63 -2.88
C ASP A 101 13.26 5.72 -1.57
N LYS A 102 12.12 6.44 -1.52
CA LYS A 102 11.28 6.50 -0.31
C LYS A 102 10.50 5.21 -0.08
N ILE A 103 10.26 4.40 -1.11
CA ILE A 103 9.61 3.11 -0.98
C ILE A 103 10.61 2.08 -0.44
N LEU A 104 11.84 2.08 -0.99
CA LEU A 104 12.89 1.13 -0.60
C LEU A 104 13.46 1.40 0.81
N TYR A 105 13.49 2.67 1.24
CA TYR A 105 13.99 3.08 2.56
C TYR A 105 12.90 3.61 3.49
N ARG A 106 11.67 3.09 3.37
CA ARG A 106 10.59 3.50 4.27
C ARG A 106 10.95 3.06 5.71
N PRO A 107 11.12 4.00 6.66
CA PRO A 107 11.41 3.62 8.03
C PRO A 107 10.23 2.83 8.58
N LYS A 108 10.55 1.84 9.43
CA LYS A 108 9.52 1.10 10.16
C LYS A 108 8.65 2.09 10.91
N PHE A 109 7.35 1.80 10.92
CA PHE A 109 6.39 2.60 11.67
C PHE A 109 6.81 2.66 13.14
N VAL A 110 6.90 3.88 13.67
CA VAL A 110 7.38 4.12 15.03
C VAL A 110 6.40 3.48 16.00
N ASP A 111 6.89 2.54 16.81
CA ASP A 111 6.08 2.03 17.91
C ASP A 111 6.01 3.09 19.02
N PHE A 112 4.80 3.26 19.56
CA PHE A 112 4.53 4.23 20.60
C PHE A 112 3.36 3.78 21.46
N ASP A 113 3.38 4.16 22.73
CA ASP A 113 2.27 3.93 23.64
C ASP A 113 1.25 5.08 23.55
N LEU A 114 0.05 4.76 23.05
CA LEU A 114 -1.05 5.71 22.95
C LEU A 114 -1.47 6.26 24.31
N LYS A 115 -1.43 5.44 25.37
CA LYS A 115 -1.83 5.86 26.71
C LYS A 115 -0.91 6.95 27.25
N THR A 116 0.40 6.78 27.09
CA THR A 116 1.41 7.78 27.46
C THR A 116 1.20 9.11 26.70
N ILE A 117 0.92 9.06 25.40
CA ILE A 117 0.65 10.29 24.61
C ILE A 117 -0.60 11.02 25.13
N LEU A 118 -1.64 10.28 25.52
CA LEU A 118 -2.84 10.89 26.07
C LEU A 118 -2.59 11.49 27.46
N LEU A 119 -1.81 10.83 28.32
CA LEU A 119 -1.49 11.33 29.65
C LEU A 119 -0.62 12.59 29.63
N THR A 120 0.31 12.69 28.68
CA THR A 120 1.20 13.86 28.54
C THR A 120 0.48 15.12 28.06
N THR A 121 -0.70 14.99 27.45
CA THR A 121 -1.46 16.15 26.95
C THR A 121 -2.66 16.46 27.86
N PRO A 122 -2.90 17.73 28.26
CA PRO A 122 -4.06 18.08 29.07
C PRO A 122 -5.38 17.65 28.43
N MET A 123 -5.48 17.79 27.11
CA MET A 123 -6.65 17.33 26.35
C MET A 123 -6.77 15.81 26.34
N GLY A 124 -5.67 15.06 26.21
CA GLY A 124 -5.70 13.60 26.25
C GLY A 124 -6.11 13.05 27.61
N ASN A 125 -5.61 13.64 28.70
CA ASN A 125 -6.01 13.26 30.06
C ASN A 125 -7.52 13.47 30.27
N SER A 126 -8.08 14.55 29.71
CA SER A 126 -9.52 14.77 29.75
C SER A 126 -10.36 13.78 28.92
N ILE A 127 -9.76 13.09 27.93
CA ILE A 127 -10.39 11.99 27.19
C ILE A 127 -10.40 10.74 28.06
N LEU A 128 -9.27 10.41 28.69
CA LEU A 128 -9.14 9.26 29.59
C LEU A 128 -10.14 9.34 30.75
N LYS A 129 -10.15 10.47 31.47
CA LYS A 129 -11.10 10.69 32.58
C LYS A 129 -12.56 10.62 32.15
N PHE A 130 -12.89 11.13 30.96
CA PHE A 130 -14.24 11.05 30.44
C PHE A 130 -14.64 9.59 30.15
N TYR A 131 -13.72 8.83 29.56
CA TYR A 131 -13.95 7.42 29.27
C TYR A 131 -14.11 6.58 30.53
N GLU A 132 -13.30 6.82 31.56
CA GLU A 132 -13.40 6.13 32.85
C GLU A 132 -14.80 6.27 33.48
N VAL A 133 -15.46 7.41 33.29
CA VAL A 133 -16.79 7.68 33.84
C VAL A 133 -17.91 7.13 32.95
N ASN A 134 -17.80 7.29 31.63
CA ASN A 134 -18.91 7.00 30.70
C ASN A 134 -18.77 5.66 29.97
N ASN A 135 -17.60 5.02 30.05
CA ASN A 135 -17.21 3.83 29.28
C ASN A 135 -17.42 3.97 27.76
N MET A 136 -17.49 5.20 27.25
CA MET A 136 -17.63 5.48 25.82
C MET A 136 -17.06 6.86 25.49
N LEU A 137 -16.59 7.04 24.26
CA LEU A 137 -16.20 8.37 23.78
C LEU A 137 -17.37 9.03 23.05
N ASP A 138 -17.48 10.36 23.19
CA ASP A 138 -18.38 11.15 22.36
C ASP A 138 -17.68 11.58 21.05
N ASN A 139 -18.42 12.19 20.14
CA ASN A 139 -17.87 12.67 18.86
C ASN A 139 -16.73 13.70 19.05
N THR A 140 -16.84 14.55 20.07
CA THR A 140 -15.87 15.61 20.39
C THR A 140 -14.54 15.01 20.85
N ARG A 141 -14.59 14.04 21.77
CA ARG A 141 -13.46 13.31 22.33
C ARG A 141 -12.80 12.44 21.27
N ARG A 142 -13.57 11.77 20.40
CA ARG A 142 -13.02 11.05 19.23
C ARG A 142 -12.25 11.98 18.30
N GLY A 143 -12.79 13.18 18.04
CA GLY A 143 -12.07 14.20 17.25
C GLY A 143 -10.77 14.63 17.90
N ARG A 144 -10.79 14.94 19.20
CA ARG A 144 -9.59 15.33 19.97
C ARG A 144 -8.55 14.21 20.03
N LEU A 145 -8.98 12.96 20.20
CA LEU A 145 -8.13 11.78 20.20
C LEU A 145 -7.34 11.68 18.89
N VAL A 146 -8.04 11.73 17.76
CA VAL A 146 -7.44 11.68 16.43
C VAL A 146 -6.48 12.84 16.22
N ASP A 147 -6.82 14.04 16.68
CA ASP A 147 -5.94 15.22 16.58
C ASP A 147 -4.64 15.05 17.36
N ILE A 148 -4.70 14.48 18.56
CA ILE A 148 -3.52 14.21 19.39
C ILE A 148 -2.60 13.20 18.68
N ILE A 149 -3.17 12.11 18.15
CA ILE A 149 -2.41 11.07 17.43
C ILE A 149 -1.74 11.65 16.18
N VAL A 150 -2.51 12.36 15.35
CA VAL A 150 -2.01 12.95 14.10
C VAL A 150 -0.93 14.00 14.36
N LYS A 151 -1.06 14.79 15.43
CA LYS A 151 -0.02 15.75 15.85
C LYS A 151 1.26 15.05 16.29
N HIS A 152 1.15 13.98 17.08
CA HIS A 152 2.33 13.21 17.50
C HIS A 152 3.08 12.62 16.29
N LEU A 153 2.33 12.17 15.29
CA LEU A 153 2.87 11.52 14.09
C LEU A 153 3.11 12.48 12.91
N TYR A 154 3.03 13.79 13.14
CA TYR A 154 3.06 14.80 12.08
C TYR A 154 4.27 14.64 11.14
N LYS A 155 5.48 14.52 11.70
CA LYS A 155 6.71 14.35 10.91
C LYS A 155 6.68 13.10 10.03
N HIS A 156 6.14 11.99 10.55
CA HIS A 156 6.02 10.73 9.82
C HIS A 156 5.00 10.85 8.68
N ILE A 157 3.84 11.45 8.95
CA ILE A 157 2.75 11.62 7.98
C ILE A 157 3.21 12.47 6.80
N ILE A 158 3.92 13.56 7.05
CA ILE A 158 4.39 14.47 6.01
C ILE A 158 5.47 13.81 5.14
N ASN A 159 6.46 13.15 5.76
CA ASN A 159 7.59 12.59 5.02
C ASN A 159 7.26 11.31 4.24
N TYR A 160 6.44 10.43 4.83
CA TYR A 160 6.24 9.07 4.32
C TYR A 160 4.81 8.75 3.90
N ARG A 161 3.82 9.54 4.36
CA ARG A 161 2.38 9.25 4.29
C ARG A 161 2.00 7.92 4.91
N PHE A 162 0.78 7.82 5.45
CA PHE A 162 0.33 6.54 6.00
C PHE A 162 -0.09 5.53 4.94
N ASN A 163 0.31 4.27 5.12
CA ASN A 163 -0.20 3.13 4.38
C ASN A 163 -1.40 2.49 5.11
N HIS A 164 -2.02 1.47 4.51
CA HIS A 164 -3.18 0.81 5.13
C HIS A 164 -2.83 0.09 6.44
N ASP A 165 -1.63 -0.51 6.53
CA ASP A 165 -1.18 -1.23 7.73
C ASP A 165 -1.06 -0.29 8.92
N GLU A 166 -0.47 0.89 8.72
CA GLU A 166 -0.31 1.89 9.78
C GLU A 166 -1.66 2.40 10.28
N TYR A 167 -2.62 2.65 9.39
CA TYR A 167 -3.98 2.98 9.81
C TYR A 167 -4.66 1.84 10.59
N THR A 168 -4.38 0.59 10.21
CA THR A 168 -4.90 -0.60 10.88
C THR A 168 -4.29 -0.75 12.28
N ILE A 169 -2.97 -0.60 12.39
CA ILE A 169 -2.23 -0.61 13.67
C ILE A 169 -2.74 0.51 14.58
N LEU A 170 -2.91 1.73 14.07
CA LEU A 170 -3.44 2.86 14.84
C LEU A 170 -4.85 2.59 15.34
N SER A 171 -5.71 2.04 14.49
CA SER A 171 -7.09 1.70 14.87
C SER A 171 -7.11 0.61 15.94
N ALA A 172 -6.26 -0.41 15.83
CA ALA A 172 -6.10 -1.46 16.83
C ALA A 172 -5.64 -0.89 18.18
N LYS A 173 -4.65 0.01 18.19
CA LYS A 173 -4.19 0.69 19.42
C LYS A 173 -5.29 1.52 20.08
N ILE A 174 -6.13 2.19 19.30
CA ILE A 174 -7.29 2.93 19.82
C ILE A 174 -8.28 1.99 20.49
N ILE A 175 -8.63 0.87 19.84
CA ILE A 175 -9.59 -0.11 20.38
C ILE A 175 -9.02 -0.80 21.62
N GLN A 176 -7.73 -1.09 21.63
CA GLN A 176 -7.05 -1.66 22.79
C GLN A 176 -7.18 -0.75 24.03
N LEU A 177 -7.12 0.57 23.84
CA LEU A 177 -7.27 1.53 24.94
C LEU A 177 -8.73 1.89 25.23
N PHE A 178 -9.61 1.80 24.24
CA PHE A 178 -11.04 2.12 24.32
C PHE A 178 -11.88 0.98 23.71
N PRO A 179 -12.13 -0.12 24.43
CA PRO A 179 -12.74 -1.33 23.88
C PRO A 179 -14.14 -1.15 23.27
N THR A 180 -14.85 -0.10 23.64
CA THR A 180 -16.18 0.23 23.08
C THR A 180 -16.12 0.91 21.71
N GLU A 181 -14.93 1.28 21.25
CA GLU A 181 -14.73 1.90 19.95
C GLU A 181 -14.67 0.86 18.83
N VAL A 182 -15.05 1.28 17.61
CA VAL A 182 -15.13 0.39 16.44
C VAL A 182 -14.10 0.79 15.39
N THR A 183 -13.37 -0.19 14.83
CA THR A 183 -12.34 0.03 13.79
C THR A 183 -12.83 0.90 12.64
N ALA A 184 -14.04 0.62 12.13
CA ALA A 184 -14.65 1.35 11.01
C ALA A 184 -14.86 2.85 11.27
N THR A 185 -14.88 3.29 12.54
CA THR A 185 -14.93 4.71 12.90
C THR A 185 -13.63 5.43 12.54
N TYR A 186 -12.50 4.74 12.64
CA TYR A 186 -11.16 5.29 12.49
C TYR A 186 -10.56 4.99 11.13
N TYR A 187 -10.76 3.77 10.64
CA TYR A 187 -10.25 3.31 9.37
C TYR A 187 -11.16 2.28 8.68
N VAL A 188 -11.41 2.53 7.39
CA VAL A 188 -12.01 1.59 6.45
C VAL A 188 -11.13 1.58 5.20
N GLN A 189 -10.66 0.39 4.82
CA GLN A 189 -9.81 0.20 3.65
C GLN A 189 -10.55 0.58 2.36
N SER A 190 -9.81 0.99 1.35
CA SER A 190 -10.38 1.24 0.01
C SER A 190 -10.86 -0.07 -0.62
N ILE A 191 -11.97 -0.01 -1.34
CA ILE A 191 -12.56 -1.16 -2.03
C ILE A 191 -12.41 -0.94 -3.54
N ALA A 192 -11.73 -1.88 -4.19
CA ALA A 192 -11.57 -1.89 -5.64
C ALA A 192 -12.94 -1.98 -6.35
N LYS A 193 -13.04 -1.44 -7.57
CA LYS A 193 -14.30 -1.44 -8.35
C LYS A 193 -14.88 -2.84 -8.50
N ARG A 194 -14.02 -3.84 -8.75
CA ARG A 194 -14.38 -5.27 -8.87
C ARG A 194 -15.03 -5.87 -7.61
N ASN A 195 -14.66 -5.36 -6.44
CA ASN A 195 -15.09 -5.90 -5.14
C ASN A 195 -16.19 -5.04 -4.49
N SER A 196 -16.65 -4.00 -5.18
CA SER A 196 -17.63 -3.07 -4.65
C SER A 196 -19.03 -3.48 -5.05
N ALA A 197 -19.92 -3.62 -4.07
CA ALA A 197 -21.34 -3.90 -4.30
C ALA A 197 -22.02 -2.85 -5.20
N SER A 198 -21.52 -1.61 -5.20
CA SER A 198 -22.04 -0.52 -6.05
C SER A 198 -21.39 -0.48 -7.45
N GLY A 199 -20.42 -1.34 -7.75
CA GLY A 199 -19.66 -1.30 -9.01
C GLY A 199 -18.79 -0.04 -9.18
N LYS A 200 -18.50 0.67 -8.07
CA LYS A 200 -17.69 1.91 -8.03
C LYS A 200 -16.52 1.73 -7.07
N HIS A 201 -15.37 2.30 -7.42
CA HIS A 201 -14.22 2.36 -6.52
C HIS A 201 -14.56 3.18 -5.27
N VAL A 202 -14.37 2.60 -4.08
CA VAL A 202 -14.59 3.29 -2.80
C VAL A 202 -13.24 3.64 -2.20
N LEU A 203 -12.99 4.93 -2.02
CA LEU A 203 -11.78 5.41 -1.35
C LEU A 203 -11.76 4.99 0.12
N ALA A 204 -10.57 4.85 0.69
CA ALA A 204 -10.43 4.65 2.13
C ALA A 204 -11.11 5.80 2.90
N LYS A 205 -11.77 5.45 4.01
CA LYS A 205 -12.56 6.36 4.85
C LYS A 205 -12.20 6.21 6.32
N GLY A 206 -12.67 7.14 7.15
CA GLY A 206 -12.53 7.10 8.59
C GLY A 206 -11.82 8.33 9.12
N ARG A 207 -11.97 8.59 10.43
CA ARG A 207 -11.48 9.83 11.05
C ARG A 207 -9.98 10.02 10.89
N LEU A 208 -9.19 8.96 11.03
CA LEU A 208 -7.73 9.04 10.87
C LEU A 208 -7.37 9.44 9.43
N VAL A 209 -8.01 8.80 8.46
CA VAL A 209 -7.79 9.05 7.02
C VAL A 209 -8.13 10.49 6.68
N ASP A 210 -9.32 10.94 7.09
CA ASP A 210 -9.81 12.27 6.78
C ASP A 210 -8.94 13.34 7.44
N LYS A 211 -8.53 13.13 8.71
CA LYS A 211 -7.64 14.07 9.40
C LYS A 211 -6.26 14.14 8.76
N CYS A 212 -5.68 13.01 8.37
CA CYS A 212 -4.37 12.98 7.70
C CYS A 212 -4.44 13.64 6.31
N ARG A 213 -5.50 13.39 5.53
CA ARG A 213 -5.72 14.07 4.24
C ARG A 213 -5.85 15.58 4.41
N ASN A 214 -6.65 16.03 5.37
CA ASN A 214 -6.82 17.45 5.66
C ASN A 214 -5.51 18.10 6.13
N LEU A 215 -4.73 17.40 6.96
CA LEU A 215 -3.41 17.87 7.39
C LEU A 215 -2.48 18.08 6.18
N ILE A 216 -2.38 17.08 5.31
CA ILE A 216 -1.54 17.12 4.11
C ILE A 216 -1.98 18.25 3.16
N PHE A 217 -3.30 18.42 2.98
CA PHE A 217 -3.85 19.52 2.17
C PHE A 217 -3.51 20.89 2.76
N ASN A 218 -3.69 21.08 4.06
CA ASN A 218 -3.46 22.35 4.75
C ASN A 218 -1.97 22.74 4.78
N CYS A 219 -1.05 21.77 4.77
CA CYS A 219 0.38 22.04 4.80
C CYS A 219 0.98 22.40 3.42
N GLY A 220 0.18 22.48 2.34
CA GLY A 220 0.65 22.96 1.04
C GLY A 220 1.62 22.03 0.29
N GLU A 221 2.13 20.97 0.90
CA GLU A 221 2.91 19.92 0.22
C GLU A 221 2.05 19.00 -0.68
N ALA A 222 0.74 19.18 -0.66
CA ALA A 222 -0.21 18.52 -1.54
C ALA A 222 -0.49 19.31 -2.82
N VAL A 223 0.53 19.89 -3.46
CA VAL A 223 0.40 20.31 -4.86
C VAL A 223 0.77 19.11 -5.73
N PRO A 224 -0.19 18.31 -6.24
CA PRO A 224 0.05 17.71 -7.54
C PRO A 224 0.24 18.89 -8.49
N LEU A 225 1.43 19.01 -9.09
CA LEU A 225 1.70 19.91 -10.21
C LEU A 225 0.46 19.90 -11.08
N LYS A 226 -0.29 20.99 -11.10
CA LYS A 226 -1.47 21.13 -11.95
C LYS A 226 -0.98 20.75 -13.34
N ARG A 227 -1.40 19.60 -13.87
CA ARG A 227 -1.18 19.25 -15.27
C ARG A 227 -1.69 20.47 -16.03
N LYS A 228 -0.77 21.24 -16.62
CA LYS A 228 -1.13 22.23 -17.64
C LYS A 228 -1.93 21.41 -18.64
N ARG A 229 -3.25 21.59 -18.66
CA ARG A 229 -4.04 21.17 -19.80
C ARG A 229 -3.37 21.88 -20.96
N LYS A 230 -2.80 21.13 -21.89
CA LYS A 230 -2.27 21.63 -23.15
C LYS A 230 -3.46 22.35 -23.79
N ALA A 231 -3.51 23.67 -23.65
CA ALA A 231 -4.45 24.47 -24.41
C ALA A 231 -4.07 24.22 -25.88
N ALA A 232 -5.01 23.70 -26.65
CA ALA A 232 -4.87 23.66 -28.09
C ALA A 232 -4.76 25.12 -28.55
N GLU A 233 -3.57 25.52 -28.99
CA GLU A 233 -3.38 26.73 -29.75
C GLU A 233 -4.12 26.56 -31.08
N SER A 234 -5.29 27.17 -31.20
CA SER A 234 -5.90 27.47 -32.50
C SER A 234 -5.70 28.95 -32.77
N SER A 235 -4.56 29.30 -33.36
CA SER A 235 -4.32 30.62 -33.94
C SER A 235 -4.85 30.68 -35.37
N SER A 236 -5.89 31.49 -35.54
CA SER A 236 -6.16 32.42 -36.66
C SER A 236 -6.07 31.96 -38.12
N SER A 237 -7.16 32.14 -38.86
CA SER A 237 -7.10 32.90 -40.13
C SER A 237 -8.43 33.57 -40.45
N ASP A 238 -8.32 34.85 -40.80
CA ASP A 238 -9.35 35.81 -41.20
C ASP A 238 -10.25 35.38 -42.37
N THR A 239 -11.48 35.91 -42.39
CA THR A 239 -12.07 36.53 -43.60
C THR A 239 -13.14 37.56 -43.19
N PRO A 240 -13.05 38.82 -43.65
CA PRO A 240 -14.13 39.79 -43.59
C PRO A 240 -14.90 39.82 -44.92
N GLU A 241 -16.23 39.95 -44.87
CA GLU A 241 -17.09 40.71 -45.82
C GLU A 241 -18.56 40.27 -45.75
N GLY A 242 -19.48 41.23 -45.97
CA GLY A 242 -20.75 40.93 -46.63
C GLY A 242 -22.07 41.15 -45.86
N SER A 243 -22.47 42.41 -45.72
CA SER A 243 -23.78 43.00 -46.09
C SER A 243 -25.15 42.30 -45.87
N SER A 244 -26.16 43.19 -45.68
CA SER A 244 -27.62 43.06 -45.92
C SER A 244 -28.48 42.66 -44.70
N SER A 245 -29.27 43.60 -44.14
CA SER A 245 -30.72 43.85 -44.39
C SER A 245 -31.62 42.72 -43.84
N THR A 246 -32.72 42.89 -43.11
CA THR A 246 -33.77 43.92 -43.11
C THR A 246 -34.79 43.57 -42.02
N GLY A 247 -35.50 44.58 -41.50
CA GLY A 247 -36.92 44.51 -41.07
C GLY A 247 -37.21 43.80 -39.74
N ARG A 248 -38.11 44.28 -38.89
CA ARG A 248 -39.07 45.37 -38.98
C ARG A 248 -39.49 45.73 -37.55
#